data_AF-A0A844MHU8-F1
#
_entry.id   AF-A0A844MHU8-F1
#
_cell.length_a   1.000
_cell.length_b   1.000
_cell.length_c   1.000
_cell.angle_alpha   90.00
_cell.angle_beta   90.00
_cell.angle_gamma   90.00
#
_symmetry.space_group_name_H-M   'P 1'
#
loop_
_entity.id
_entity.type
_entity.pdbx_description
1 polymer ?
#
loop_
_entity_poly.entity_id
_entity_poly.type
_entity_poly.pdbx_seq_one_letter_code
_entity_poly.pdbx_strand_id
1 'polypeptide(L)' 'MPKREKWFKVLLTQQEFEKLQAYAESQGWNMSQAFREWIKELPCS' A
#
# COMPACT_ATOMS: atom_id res chain seq x y z
N MET A 1 5.46 2.97 -18.47
CA MET A 1 4.82 2.50 -17.21
C MET A 1 3.36 2.18 -17.51
N PRO A 2 2.79 1.09 -16.96
CA PRO A 2 1.38 0.77 -17.18
C PRO A 2 0.49 1.89 -16.64
N LYS A 3 -0.55 2.22 -17.40
CA LYS A 3 -1.49 3.28 -17.03
C LYS A 3 -2.36 2.81 -15.87
N ARG A 4 -2.43 3.63 -14.82
CA ARG A 4 -3.22 3.36 -13.61
C ARG A 4 -4.60 3.98 -13.79
N GLU A 5 -5.63 3.16 -13.93
CA GLU A 5 -6.99 3.64 -14.29
C GLU A 5 -8.04 3.41 -13.20
N LYS A 6 -7.73 2.58 -12.19
CA LYS A 6 -8.64 2.24 -11.10
C LYS A 6 -8.15 2.81 -9.77
N TRP A 7 -9.09 3.31 -8.98
CA TRP A 7 -8.85 3.74 -7.60
C TRP A 7 -9.20 2.63 -6.62
N PHE A 8 -8.43 2.54 -5.54
CA PHE A 8 -8.70 1.64 -4.43
C PHE A 8 -8.72 2.47 -3.15
N LYS A 9 -9.81 2.36 -2.38
CA LYS A 9 -9.97 2.98 -1.07
C LYS A 9 -10.18 1.90 -0.04
N VAL A 10 -9.46 1.98 1.07
CA VAL A 10 -9.55 1.03 2.18
C VAL A 10 -9.84 1.83 3.45
N LEU A 11 -10.77 1.32 4.26
CA LEU A 11 -10.94 1.79 5.62
C LEU A 11 -10.04 0.94 6.52
N LEU A 12 -9.24 1.62 7.34
CA LEU A 12 -8.30 1.00 8.26
C LEU A 12 -8.67 1.39 9.68
N THR A 13 -8.42 0.49 10.62
CA THR A 13 -8.30 0.85 12.03
C THR A 13 -7.08 1.73 12.25
N GLN A 14 -7.04 2.44 13.38
CA GLN A 14 -5.90 3.27 13.77
C GLN A 14 -4.59 2.45 13.79
N GLN A 15 -4.63 1.24 14.36
CA GLN A 15 -3.45 0.38 14.45
C GLN A 15 -2.95 -0.09 13.08
N GLU A 16 -3.85 -0.42 12.15
CA GLU A 16 -3.47 -0.80 10.78
C GLU A 16 -2.86 0.38 10.03
N PHE A 17 -3.43 1.57 10.20
CA PHE A 17 -2.90 2.79 9.60
C PHE A 17 -1.49 3.09 10.10
N GLU A 18 -1.26 3.04 11.42
CA GLU A 18 0.05 3.28 12.03
C GLU A 18 1.10 2.26 11.56
N LYS A 19 0.74 0.98 11.48
CA LYS A 19 1.63 -0.07 10.95
C LYS A 19 2.03 0.21 9.51
N LEU A 20 1.06 0.56 8.67
CA LEU A 20 1.32 0.86 7.27
C LEU A 20 2.16 2.12 7.10
N GLN A 21 1.89 3.15 7.90
CA GLN A 21 2.65 4.40 7.89
C GLN A 21 4.11 4.16 8.30
N ALA A 22 4.35 3.45 9.41
CA ALA A 22 5.69 3.12 9.88
C ALA A 22 6.46 2.29 8.85
N TYR A 23 5.80 1.34 8.19
CA TYR A 23 6.41 0.56 7.11
C TYR A 23 6.80 1.45 5.92
N ALA A 24 5.88 2.32 5.46
CA ALA A 24 6.15 3.24 4.37
C ALA A 24 7.33 4.17 4.69
N GLU A 25 7.36 4.76 5.89
CA GLU A 25 8.44 5.64 6.35
C GLU A 25 9.79 4.91 6.43
N SER A 26 9.80 3.67 6.92
CA SER A 26 11.03 2.85 7.00
C SER A 26 11.69 2.59 5.65
N GLN A 27 10.90 2.60 4.57
CA GLN A 27 11.35 2.38 3.20
C GLN A 27 11.51 3.68 2.39
N GLY A 28 11.19 4.85 2.99
CA GLY A 28 11.16 6.13 2.28
C GLY A 28 10.04 6.22 1.23
N TRP A 29 8.96 5.45 1.43
CA TRP A 29 7.82 5.36 0.51
C TRP A 29 6.65 6.23 0.96
N ASN A 30 5.78 6.56 -0.01
CA ASN A 30 4.44 7.03 0.31
C ASN A 30 3.48 5.84 0.51
N MET A 31 2.33 6.11 1.14
CA MET A 31 1.30 5.10 1.41
C MET A 31 0.82 4.35 0.15
N SER A 32 0.71 5.04 -0.98
CA SER A 32 0.31 4.41 -2.24
C SER A 32 1.35 3.43 -2.77
N GLN A 33 2.64 3.64 -2.49
CA GLN A 33 3.71 2.72 -2.85
C GLN A 33 3.74 1.53 -1.90
N ALA A 34 3.63 1.75 -0.59
CA ALA A 34 3.54 0.67 0.40
C ALA A 34 2.40 -0.32 0.08
N PHE A 35 1.20 0.19 -0.24
CA PHE A 35 0.08 -0.66 -0.67
C PHE A 35 0.37 -1.43 -1.96
N ARG A 36 1.10 -0.83 -2.92
CA ARG A 36 1.42 -1.50 -4.19
C ARG A 36 2.41 -2.63 -4.00
N GLU A 37 3.42 -2.44 -3.16
CA GLU A 37 4.37 -3.52 -2.85
C GLU A 37 3.65 -4.68 -2.15
N TRP A 38 2.75 -4.38 -1.21
CA TRP A 38 1.91 -5.41 -0.61
C TRP A 38 1.04 -6.16 -1.65
N ILE A 39 0.43 -5.45 -2.61
CA ILE A 39 -0.36 -6.08 -3.69
C ILE A 39 0.51 -6.99 -4.57
N LYS A 40 1.78 -6.66 -4.81
CA LYS A 40 2.69 -7.50 -5.62
C LYS A 40 3.00 -8.85 -4.97
N GLU A 41 2.94 -8.93 -3.64
CA GLU A 41 3.16 -10.17 -2.91
C GLU A 41 1.94 -11.11 -2.96
N LEU A 42 0.78 -10.63 -3.43
CA LEU A 42 -0.40 -11.47 -3.60
C LEU A 42 -0.14 -12.51 -4.71
N PRO A 43 -0.54 -13.77 -4.51
CA PRO A 43 -0.37 -14.80 -5.52
C PRO A 43 -1.11 -14.39 -6.80
N CYS A 44 -0.40 -14.44 -7.94
CA CYS A 44 -1.05 -14.36 -9.24
C CYS A 44 -1.82 -15.67 -9.46
N SER A 45 -3.13 -15.54 -9.70
CA SER A 45 -3.98 -16.65 -10.16
C SER A 45 -3.65 -17.05 -11.59
#